data_AF-A0A3B5A3S2-F1
#
_entry.id   AF-A0A3B5A3S2-F1
#
_cell.length_a   1.000
_cell.length_b   1.000
_cell.length_c   1.000
_cell.angle_alpha   90.00
_cell.angle_beta   90.00
_cell.angle_gamma   90.00
#
_symmetry.space_group_name_H-M   'P 1'
#
loop_
_entity.id
_entity.type
_entity.pdbx_description
1 polymer ?
#
loop_
_entity_poly.entity_id
_entity_poly.type
_entity_poly.pdbx_seq_one_letter_code
_entity_poly.pdbx_strand_id
1 'polypeptide(L)'
;MAGLAPFLVFSAFILGATQQTLNTLDTSFCHGGLEVIYPELDIDKCLIIPKDQKFREKVSTIWKAPQIYFSRAKQKKMYVLAMVDPDAPRRTQPTSAYWRHWLVVNIQGEALKKGQIQGTTLTDYYPPTPPQKSGLHRYQFMLFEQPADAPVSLTEQEKSSRGKWDFQAFVERFDLGEPVATVQFLTQNYKD
;
A
#
# COMPACT_ATOMS: atom_id res chain seq x y z
N MET A 1 41.70 43.65 25.62
CA MET A 1 41.86 43.80 24.16
C MET A 1 42.20 42.43 23.59
N ALA A 2 41.50 42.05 22.51
CA ALA A 2 41.61 40.81 21.72
C ALA A 2 41.14 39.52 22.46
N GLY A 3 40.25 38.68 21.92
CA GLY A 3 39.47 38.69 20.69
C GLY A 3 38.75 37.33 20.61
N LEU A 4 37.42 37.33 20.60
CA LEU A 4 36.59 36.14 20.41
C LEU A 4 36.65 35.75 18.92
N ALA A 5 37.19 34.57 18.61
CA ALA A 5 37.08 33.98 17.28
C ALA A 5 35.69 33.34 17.12
N PRO A 6 34.95 33.60 16.03
CA PRO A 6 33.67 32.95 15.80
C PRO A 6 33.92 31.56 15.19
N PHE A 7 33.37 30.52 15.82
CA PHE A 7 33.24 29.21 15.19
C PHE A 7 32.24 29.31 14.04
N LEU A 8 32.75 29.28 12.80
CA LEU A 8 31.93 29.11 11.60
C LEU A 8 31.36 27.70 11.58
N VAL A 9 30.06 27.56 11.89
CA VAL A 9 29.31 26.33 11.60
C VAL A 9 29.07 26.32 10.09
N PHE A 10 29.85 25.54 9.35
CA PHE A 10 29.53 25.19 7.98
C PHE A 10 28.30 24.27 7.99
N SER A 11 27.11 24.86 7.90
CA SER A 11 25.92 24.14 7.51
C SER A 11 26.08 23.80 6.03
N ALA A 12 26.55 22.57 5.76
CA ALA A 12 26.56 22.02 4.42
C ALA A 12 25.11 21.76 3.99
N PHE A 13 24.50 22.76 3.35
CA PHE A 13 23.30 22.54 2.55
C PHE A 13 23.69 21.60 1.40
N ILE A 14 23.35 20.32 1.52
CA ILE A 14 23.39 19.40 0.39
C ILE A 14 22.25 19.80 -0.56
N LEU A 15 22.59 20.63 -1.54
CA LEU A 15 21.82 20.81 -2.76
C LEU A 15 21.89 19.50 -3.56
N GLY A 16 20.75 18.86 -3.83
CA GLY A 16 20.65 17.89 -4.92
C GLY A 16 19.99 16.56 -4.61
N ALA A 17 18.74 16.56 -4.16
CA ALA A 17 17.78 15.52 -4.53
C ALA A 17 16.42 16.19 -4.67
N THR A 18 15.89 16.27 -5.90
CA THR A 18 14.47 16.61 -6.09
C THR A 18 13.67 15.47 -5.47
N GLN A 19 13.25 15.64 -4.22
CA GLN A 19 12.38 14.68 -3.57
C GLN A 19 11.05 14.75 -4.31
N GLN A 20 10.77 13.72 -5.11
CA GLN A 20 9.54 13.65 -5.87
C GLN A 20 8.38 13.68 -4.87
N THR A 21 7.58 14.74 -4.92
CA THR A 21 6.43 14.93 -4.03
C THR A 21 5.21 14.28 -4.65
N LEU A 22 4.35 13.68 -3.83
CA LEU A 22 3.04 13.23 -4.28
C LEU A 22 2.21 14.40 -4.80
N ASN A 23 1.43 14.15 -5.85
CA ASN A 23 0.41 15.11 -6.27
C ASN A 23 -0.79 15.06 -5.30
N THR A 24 -1.70 16.03 -5.44
CA THR A 24 -2.87 16.17 -4.57
C THR A 24 -3.80 14.96 -4.62
N LEU A 25 -4.03 14.38 -5.81
CA LEU A 25 -4.87 13.20 -6.01
C LEU A 25 -4.31 11.96 -5.29
N ASP A 26 -2.99 11.74 -5.42
CA ASP A 26 -2.32 10.63 -4.76
C ASP A 26 -2.27 10.85 -3.23
N THR A 27 -2.22 12.10 -2.76
CA THR A 27 -2.27 12.41 -1.33
C THR A 27 -3.67 12.21 -0.75
N SER A 28 -4.72 12.62 -1.48
CA SER A 28 -6.11 12.51 -1.04
C SER A 28 -6.61 11.08 -0.93
N PHE A 29 -5.90 10.11 -1.51
CA PHE A 29 -6.25 8.69 -1.39
C PHE A 29 -6.20 8.24 0.08
N CYS A 30 -5.19 8.64 0.84
CA CYS A 30 -4.97 8.16 2.21
C CYS A 30 -5.91 8.81 3.22
N HIS A 31 -6.66 7.97 3.93
CA HIS A 31 -7.52 8.41 5.03
C HIS A 31 -7.76 7.25 6.01
N GLY A 32 -8.41 7.54 7.14
CA GLY A 32 -8.82 6.51 8.10
C GLY A 32 -7.68 5.95 8.97
N GLY A 33 -6.40 6.19 8.67
CA GLY A 33 -5.27 5.84 9.55
C GLY A 33 -4.93 4.35 9.53
N LEU A 34 -4.90 3.75 8.34
CA LEU A 34 -4.36 2.41 8.12
C LEU A 34 -2.83 2.49 8.08
N GLU A 35 -2.15 1.60 8.81
CA GLU A 35 -0.70 1.52 8.82
C GLU A 35 -0.24 0.21 8.19
N VAL A 36 0.67 0.31 7.22
CA VAL A 36 1.31 -0.82 6.54
C VAL A 36 2.78 -0.86 6.96
N ILE A 37 3.18 -1.90 7.68
CA ILE A 37 4.48 -1.96 8.36
C ILE A 37 5.34 -3.04 7.73
N TYR A 38 6.37 -2.62 7.01
CA TYR A 38 7.48 -3.47 6.56
C TYR A 38 8.63 -3.41 7.59
N PRO A 39 9.59 -4.36 7.59
CA PRO A 39 10.61 -4.47 8.64
C PRO A 39 11.42 -3.21 8.95
N GLU A 40 11.61 -2.31 7.99
CA GLU A 40 12.38 -1.08 8.16
C GLU A 40 11.62 0.14 7.60
N LEU A 41 10.33 0.00 7.31
CA LEU A 41 9.54 1.05 6.68
C LEU A 41 8.08 0.98 7.13
N ASP A 42 7.70 1.97 7.91
CA ASP A 42 6.32 2.21 8.32
C ASP A 42 5.65 3.15 7.31
N ILE A 43 4.50 2.71 6.79
CA ILE A 43 3.69 3.46 5.83
C ILE A 43 2.39 3.81 6.52
N ASP A 44 2.42 4.93 7.26
CA ASP A 44 1.29 5.52 8.00
C ASP A 44 0.63 6.69 7.24
N LYS A 45 1.22 7.08 6.11
CA LYS A 45 0.74 8.11 5.19
C LYS A 45 1.13 7.77 3.76
N CYS A 46 0.44 8.41 2.82
CA CYS A 46 0.79 8.31 1.41
C CYS A 46 2.23 8.80 1.20
N LEU A 47 3.06 7.99 0.55
CA LEU A 47 4.45 8.35 0.25
C LEU A 47 4.93 7.75 -1.08
N ILE A 48 6.03 8.29 -1.59
CA ILE A 48 6.84 7.62 -2.63
C ILE A 48 7.96 6.89 -1.89
N ILE A 49 8.13 5.60 -2.16
CA ILE A 49 9.21 4.80 -1.60
C ILE A 49 10.54 5.44 -2.01
N PRO A 50 11.34 5.91 -1.02
CA PRO A 50 12.60 6.56 -1.30
C PRO A 50 13.55 5.65 -2.08
N LYS A 51 14.41 6.24 -2.91
CA LYS A 51 15.39 5.48 -3.70
C LYS A 51 16.59 5.05 -2.85
N ASP A 52 16.87 5.76 -1.77
CA ASP A 52 17.92 5.43 -0.82
C ASP A 52 17.59 4.16 -0.02
N GLN A 53 18.59 3.63 0.68
CA GLN A 53 18.47 2.47 1.59
C GLN A 53 17.93 1.18 0.95
N LYS A 54 17.88 1.15 -0.39
CA LYS A 54 17.42 0.01 -1.20
C LYS A 54 15.97 -0.40 -0.89
N PHE A 55 15.12 0.49 -0.36
CA PHE A 55 13.75 0.13 0.00
C PHE A 55 12.94 -0.39 -1.18
N ARG A 56 13.14 0.16 -2.39
CA ARG A 56 12.50 -0.35 -3.62
C ARG A 56 12.90 -1.79 -3.95
N GLU A 57 14.17 -2.15 -3.75
CA GLU A 57 14.64 -3.52 -3.94
C GLU A 57 14.06 -4.42 -2.85
N LYS A 58 14.17 -4.01 -1.58
CA LYS A 58 13.69 -4.77 -0.43
C LYS A 58 12.20 -5.08 -0.52
N VAL A 59 11.35 -4.09 -0.82
CA VAL A 59 9.90 -4.30 -0.95
C VAL A 59 9.54 -5.23 -2.12
N SER A 60 10.35 -5.24 -3.18
CA SER A 60 10.14 -6.09 -4.36
C SER A 60 10.68 -7.51 -4.20
N THR A 61 11.77 -7.73 -3.45
CA THR A 61 12.51 -9.01 -3.49
C THR A 61 12.75 -9.67 -2.13
N ILE A 62 12.77 -8.91 -1.03
CA ILE A 62 13.17 -9.40 0.29
C ILE A 62 11.98 -9.48 1.24
N TRP A 63 11.28 -8.36 1.42
CA TRP A 63 10.20 -8.25 2.38
C TRP A 63 8.98 -9.06 1.92
N LYS A 64 8.35 -9.71 2.90
CA LYS A 64 7.11 -10.47 2.71
C LYS A 64 5.89 -9.58 2.95
N ALA A 65 4.72 -10.19 3.08
CA ALA A 65 3.50 -9.49 3.41
C ALA A 65 3.74 -8.60 4.66
N PRO A 66 3.37 -7.31 4.61
CA PRO A 66 3.57 -6.40 5.73
C PRO A 66 2.62 -6.73 6.87
N GLN A 67 2.96 -6.24 8.06
CA GLN A 67 1.99 -6.14 9.14
C GLN A 67 0.96 -5.06 8.80
N ILE A 68 -0.28 -5.29 9.21
CA ILE A 68 -1.38 -4.34 8.98
C ILE A 68 -1.96 -3.96 10.33
N TYR A 69 -1.79 -2.69 10.68
CA TYR A 69 -2.26 -2.14 11.92
C TYR A 69 -3.39 -1.15 11.66
N PHE A 70 -4.47 -1.31 12.43
CA PHE A 70 -5.61 -0.40 12.37
C PHE A 70 -6.21 -0.22 13.77
N SER A 71 -5.78 0.84 14.45
CA SER A 71 -6.17 1.14 15.83
C SER A 71 -7.69 1.33 16.03
N ARG A 72 -8.39 1.77 14.98
CA ARG A 72 -9.84 2.05 14.98
C ARG A 72 -10.70 0.82 14.66
N ALA A 73 -10.10 -0.36 14.47
CA ALA A 73 -10.85 -1.59 14.24
C ALA A 73 -11.81 -1.91 15.41
N LYS A 74 -13.04 -2.28 15.06
CA LYS A 74 -14.07 -2.75 15.99
C LYS A 74 -13.83 -4.24 16.25
N GLN A 75 -13.62 -4.61 17.52
CA GLN A 75 -13.21 -5.98 17.90
C GLN A 75 -14.18 -7.09 17.44
N LYS A 76 -15.49 -6.81 17.43
CA LYS A 76 -16.54 -7.77 17.04
C LYS A 76 -16.92 -7.71 15.56
N LYS A 77 -16.10 -7.05 14.73
CA LYS A 77 -16.32 -6.93 13.29
C LYS A 77 -15.22 -7.66 12.53
N MET A 78 -15.59 -8.09 11.33
CA MET A 78 -14.66 -8.64 10.35
C MET A 78 -14.32 -7.57 9.32
N TYR A 79 -13.17 -7.72 8.68
CA TYR A 79 -12.68 -6.79 7.67
C TYR A 79 -12.19 -7.53 6.41
N VAL A 80 -12.21 -6.81 5.29
CA VAL A 80 -11.58 -7.21 4.04
C VAL A 80 -10.43 -6.26 3.76
N LEU A 81 -9.24 -6.81 3.49
CA LEU A 81 -8.09 -6.05 3.03
C LEU A 81 -7.83 -6.38 1.56
N ALA A 82 -7.79 -5.36 0.72
CA ALA A 82 -7.32 -5.45 -0.66
C ALA A 82 -6.04 -4.63 -0.84
N MET A 83 -5.03 -5.21 -1.49
CA MET A 83 -3.87 -4.53 -2.04
C MET A 83 -3.92 -4.63 -3.57
N VAL A 84 -3.97 -3.48 -4.27
CA VAL A 84 -4.08 -3.43 -5.73
C VAL A 84 -3.08 -2.46 -6.37
N ASP A 85 -2.76 -2.72 -7.63
CA ASP A 85 -2.03 -1.82 -8.52
C ASP A 85 -2.97 -1.32 -9.65
N PRO A 86 -3.44 -0.07 -9.62
CA PRO A 86 -4.25 0.55 -10.68
C PRO A 86 -3.43 0.95 -11.91
N ASP A 87 -2.11 0.83 -11.85
CA ASP A 87 -1.18 1.34 -12.86
C ASP A 87 -0.61 0.21 -13.71
N ALA A 88 -1.00 -1.05 -13.53
CA ALA A 88 -0.44 -2.16 -14.29
C ALA A 88 -0.84 -2.14 -15.78
N PRO A 89 0.09 -2.33 -16.75
CA PRO A 89 1.55 -2.48 -16.58
C PRO A 89 2.32 -1.16 -16.55
N ARG A 90 1.68 -0.02 -16.86
CA ARG A 90 2.20 1.33 -16.63
C ARG A 90 1.06 2.33 -16.42
N ARG A 91 1.27 3.35 -15.58
CA ARG A 91 0.26 4.36 -15.22
C ARG A 91 -0.34 5.09 -16.43
N THR A 92 0.44 5.32 -17.48
CA THR A 92 -0.02 5.99 -18.70
C THR A 92 -0.84 5.10 -19.65
N GLN A 93 -0.80 3.79 -19.47
CA GLN A 93 -1.53 2.81 -20.28
C GLN A 93 -1.85 1.56 -19.44
N PRO A 94 -2.78 1.66 -18.46
CA PRO A 94 -3.00 0.63 -17.45
C PRO A 94 -3.93 -0.51 -17.93
N THR A 95 -3.53 -1.25 -18.98
CA THR A 95 -4.35 -2.30 -19.63
C THR A 95 -4.59 -3.55 -18.79
N SER A 96 -3.92 -3.69 -17.65
CA SER A 96 -4.09 -4.79 -16.69
C SER A 96 -4.63 -4.32 -15.34
N ALA A 97 -5.03 -3.06 -15.22
CA ALA A 97 -5.64 -2.54 -14.00
C ALA A 97 -7.06 -3.10 -13.77
N TYR A 98 -7.50 -3.29 -12.53
CA TYR A 98 -6.66 -3.33 -11.32
C TYR A 98 -5.91 -4.67 -11.26
N TRP A 99 -4.66 -4.64 -10.81
CA TRP A 99 -3.90 -5.86 -10.53
C TRP A 99 -3.96 -6.20 -9.04
N ARG A 100 -4.50 -7.38 -8.70
CA ARG A 100 -4.68 -7.82 -7.30
C ARG A 100 -3.40 -8.41 -6.72
N HIS A 101 -2.76 -7.66 -5.83
CA HIS A 101 -1.53 -8.07 -5.14
C HIS A 101 -1.82 -8.90 -3.90
N TRP A 102 -2.87 -8.57 -3.15
CA TRP A 102 -3.23 -9.27 -1.92
C TRP A 102 -4.73 -9.12 -1.66
N LEU A 103 -5.39 -10.19 -1.24
CA LEU A 103 -6.79 -10.14 -0.79
C LEU A 103 -6.99 -11.09 0.38
N VAL A 104 -7.36 -10.53 1.52
CA VAL A 104 -7.68 -11.28 2.73
C VAL A 104 -9.05 -10.85 3.24
N VAL A 105 -9.89 -11.82 3.55
CA VAL A 105 -11.26 -11.63 4.05
C VAL A 105 -11.40 -12.22 5.45
N ASN A 106 -12.53 -12.02 6.11
CA ASN A 106 -12.78 -12.51 7.46
C ASN A 106 -11.69 -12.10 8.46
N ILE A 107 -11.06 -10.94 8.27
CA ILE A 107 -9.99 -10.48 9.15
C ILE A 107 -10.61 -10.03 10.47
N GLN A 108 -10.21 -10.67 11.57
CA GLN A 108 -10.72 -10.30 12.89
C GLN A 108 -10.26 -8.90 13.27
N GLY A 109 -11.19 -8.02 13.64
CA GLY A 109 -10.87 -6.65 14.05
C GLY A 109 -9.91 -6.58 15.24
N GLU A 110 -9.96 -7.56 16.16
CA GLU A 110 -9.00 -7.64 17.26
C GLU A 110 -7.56 -7.94 16.83
N ALA A 111 -7.36 -8.66 15.72
CA ALA A 111 -6.04 -8.96 15.18
C ALA A 111 -5.42 -7.70 14.55
N LEU A 112 -6.23 -6.90 13.83
CA LEU A 112 -5.79 -5.63 13.24
C LEU A 112 -5.29 -4.63 14.30
N LYS A 113 -5.90 -4.61 15.50
CA LYS A 113 -5.41 -3.78 16.62
C LYS A 113 -4.05 -4.23 17.16
N LYS A 114 -3.55 -5.40 16.76
CA LYS A 114 -2.26 -5.96 17.16
C LYS A 114 -1.25 -5.98 15.99
N GLY A 115 -1.60 -5.38 14.84
CA GLY A 115 -0.75 -5.40 13.65
C GLY A 115 -0.81 -6.72 12.88
N GLN A 116 -1.76 -7.60 13.20
CA GLN A 116 -1.84 -8.94 12.66
C GLN A 116 -3.00 -9.09 11.68
N ILE A 117 -2.85 -9.99 10.72
CA ILE A 117 -3.93 -10.43 9.85
C ILE A 117 -4.26 -11.88 10.18
N GLN A 118 -5.40 -12.07 10.84
CA GLN A 118 -5.97 -13.37 11.09
C GLN A 118 -7.31 -13.45 10.36
N GLY A 119 -7.30 -14.09 9.19
CA GLY A 119 -8.43 -14.18 8.26
C GLY A 119 -8.19 -15.24 7.19
N THR A 120 -9.04 -15.25 6.16
CA THR A 120 -8.95 -16.16 5.01
C THR A 120 -8.29 -15.46 3.83
N THR A 121 -7.14 -15.94 3.39
CA THR A 121 -6.47 -15.41 2.20
C THR A 121 -7.13 -15.95 0.94
N LEU A 122 -7.67 -15.07 0.10
CA LEU A 122 -8.23 -15.42 -1.21
C LEU A 122 -7.22 -15.19 -2.35
N THR A 123 -6.25 -14.31 -2.13
CA THR A 123 -5.14 -14.09 -3.06
C THR A 123 -3.90 -13.81 -2.23
N ASP A 124 -2.90 -14.69 -2.30
CA ASP A 124 -1.65 -14.54 -1.55
C ASP A 124 -0.92 -13.24 -1.93
N TYR A 125 -0.26 -12.64 -0.93
CA TYR A 125 0.56 -11.45 -1.12
C TYR A 125 1.61 -11.69 -2.21
N TYR A 126 1.58 -10.83 -3.22
CA TYR A 126 2.61 -10.74 -4.23
C TYR A 126 3.29 -9.37 -4.12
N PRO A 127 4.62 -9.30 -3.98
CA PRO A 127 5.31 -8.03 -3.76
C PRO A 127 5.16 -7.08 -4.96
N PRO A 128 5.41 -5.78 -4.77
CA PRO A 128 5.55 -4.82 -5.87
C PRO A 128 6.55 -5.29 -6.93
N THR A 129 6.10 -5.43 -8.17
CA THR A 129 6.94 -5.76 -9.33
C THR A 129 6.66 -4.86 -10.52
N PRO A 130 6.77 -3.53 -10.37
CA PRO A 130 6.54 -2.62 -11.49
C PRO A 130 7.55 -2.93 -12.62
N PRO A 131 7.10 -3.03 -13.88
CA PRO A 131 8.01 -3.29 -15.00
C PRO A 131 9.11 -2.22 -15.12
N GLN A 132 10.27 -2.60 -15.65
CA GLN A 132 11.34 -1.62 -15.86
C GLN A 132 10.89 -0.53 -16.85
N LYS A 133 11.20 0.73 -16.56
CA LYS A 133 10.81 1.91 -17.36
C LYS A 133 9.29 2.14 -17.46
N SER A 134 8.48 1.59 -16.54
CA SER A 134 7.04 1.90 -16.47
C SER A 134 6.70 3.12 -15.62
N GLY A 135 7.69 3.65 -14.86
CA GLY A 135 7.52 4.77 -13.94
C GLY A 135 7.00 4.33 -12.57
N LEU A 136 6.48 5.28 -11.79
CA LEU A 136 5.88 4.99 -10.49
C LEU A 136 4.52 4.31 -10.65
N HIS A 137 4.34 3.21 -9.94
CA HIS A 137 3.08 2.51 -9.72
C HIS A 137 2.59 2.75 -8.30
N ARG A 138 1.28 2.90 -8.16
CA ARG A 138 0.59 3.00 -6.88
C ARG A 138 0.29 1.59 -6.36
N TYR A 139 0.61 1.34 -5.10
CA TYR A 139 0.21 0.13 -4.39
C TYR A 139 -0.77 0.54 -3.30
N GLN A 140 -2.05 0.30 -3.59
CA GLN A 140 -3.17 0.82 -2.81
C GLN A 140 -3.67 -0.26 -1.87
N PHE A 141 -3.61 0.03 -0.57
CA PHE A 141 -4.23 -0.77 0.49
C PHE A 141 -5.56 -0.13 0.85
N MET A 142 -6.62 -0.94 0.80
CA MET A 142 -7.99 -0.55 1.15
C MET A 142 -8.54 -1.56 2.14
N LEU A 143 -9.01 -1.06 3.28
CA LEU A 143 -9.61 -1.86 4.34
C LEU A 143 -11.11 -1.55 4.40
N PHE A 144 -11.94 -2.58 4.27
CA PHE A 144 -13.41 -2.48 4.33
C PHE A 144 -13.94 -3.19 5.57
N GLU A 145 -14.99 -2.65 6.19
CA GLU A 145 -15.78 -3.43 7.17
C GLU A 145 -16.57 -4.48 6.39
N GLN A 146 -16.43 -5.76 6.73
CA GLN A 146 -17.10 -6.84 6.03
C GLN A 146 -18.55 -6.97 6.52
N PRO A 147 -19.55 -7.04 5.62
CA PRO A 147 -20.92 -7.37 6.00
C PRO A 147 -21.01 -8.76 6.65
N ALA A 148 -21.95 -8.93 7.57
CA ALA A 148 -22.09 -10.17 8.35
C ALA A 148 -22.68 -11.33 7.52
N ASP A 149 -23.42 -11.02 6.46
CA ASP A 149 -24.42 -11.95 5.90
C ASP A 149 -23.98 -12.67 4.62
N ALA A 150 -22.74 -12.49 4.15
CA ALA A 150 -22.25 -13.15 2.94
C ALA A 150 -20.78 -13.57 3.02
N PRO A 151 -20.44 -14.83 2.66
CA PRO A 151 -19.05 -15.26 2.53
C PRO A 151 -18.41 -14.58 1.31
N VAL A 152 -17.48 -13.67 1.57
CA VAL A 152 -16.69 -13.01 0.53
C VAL A 152 -15.82 -14.05 -0.18
N SER A 153 -15.88 -14.08 -1.51
CA SER A 153 -15.18 -15.06 -2.33
C SER A 153 -14.81 -14.53 -3.71
N LEU A 154 -13.87 -15.23 -4.37
CA LEU A 154 -13.52 -14.99 -5.77
C LEU A 154 -14.27 -15.97 -6.67
N THR A 155 -14.70 -15.49 -7.83
CA THR A 155 -15.16 -16.32 -8.95
C THR A 155 -14.00 -17.13 -9.55
N GLU A 156 -14.30 -18.15 -10.35
CA GLU A 156 -13.26 -18.93 -11.05
C GLU A 156 -12.40 -18.07 -12.00
N GLN A 157 -13.02 -17.07 -12.64
CA GLN A 157 -12.29 -16.11 -13.47
C GLN A 157 -11.32 -15.28 -12.62
N GLU A 158 -11.77 -14.75 -11.49
CA GLU A 158 -10.90 -13.99 -10.59
C GLU A 158 -9.81 -14.87 -9.96
N LYS A 159 -10.07 -16.15 -9.69
CA LYS A 159 -9.04 -17.08 -9.21
C LYS A 159 -7.97 -17.34 -10.27
N SER A 160 -8.37 -17.44 -11.54
CA SER A 160 -7.44 -17.72 -12.64
C SER A 160 -6.58 -16.52 -13.07
N SER A 161 -7.02 -15.27 -12.80
CA SER A 161 -6.25 -14.06 -13.10
C SER A 161 -6.26 -13.03 -11.98
N ARG A 162 -5.08 -12.49 -11.67
CA ARG A 162 -4.91 -11.34 -10.77
C ARG A 162 -5.14 -9.99 -11.45
N GLY A 163 -4.85 -9.90 -12.74
CA GLY A 163 -4.95 -8.68 -13.54
C GLY A 163 -6.32 -8.52 -14.20
N LYS A 164 -6.61 -7.28 -14.64
CA LYS A 164 -7.93 -6.88 -15.16
C LYS A 164 -9.05 -7.19 -14.16
N TRP A 165 -8.74 -7.09 -12.87
CA TRP A 165 -9.73 -7.37 -11.85
C TRP A 165 -10.73 -6.22 -11.81
N ASP A 166 -12.00 -6.56 -11.99
CA ASP A 166 -13.10 -5.64 -11.79
C ASP A 166 -13.32 -5.42 -10.29
N PHE A 167 -12.48 -4.54 -9.72
CA PHE A 167 -12.48 -4.25 -8.29
C PHE A 167 -13.80 -3.63 -7.84
N GLN A 168 -14.40 -2.76 -8.66
CA GLN A 168 -15.68 -2.15 -8.35
C GLN A 168 -16.80 -3.19 -8.32
N ALA A 169 -16.88 -4.08 -9.31
CA ALA A 169 -17.86 -5.16 -9.29
C ALA A 169 -17.67 -6.09 -8.09
N PHE A 170 -16.44 -6.32 -7.62
CA PHE A 170 -16.18 -7.07 -6.39
C PHE A 170 -16.73 -6.34 -5.14
N VAL A 171 -16.48 -5.03 -5.02
CA VAL A 171 -17.00 -4.21 -3.91
C VAL A 171 -18.53 -4.20 -3.90
N GLU A 172 -19.15 -4.01 -5.06
CA GLU A 172 -20.62 -4.01 -5.22
C GLU A 172 -21.23 -5.38 -4.94
N ARG A 173 -20.63 -6.47 -5.45
CA ARG A 173 -21.14 -7.84 -5.27
C ARG A 173 -21.25 -8.25 -3.81
N PHE A 174 -20.37 -7.75 -2.96
CA PHE A 174 -20.34 -8.07 -1.53
C PHE A 174 -20.79 -6.92 -0.63
N ASP A 175 -21.36 -5.86 -1.20
CA ASP A 175 -21.85 -4.69 -0.45
C ASP A 175 -20.82 -4.13 0.55
N LEU A 176 -19.55 -4.04 0.13
CA LEU A 176 -18.47 -3.60 1.01
C LEU A 176 -18.51 -2.09 1.32
N GLY A 177 -19.23 -1.32 0.49
CA GLY A 177 -19.30 0.13 0.59
C GLY A 177 -17.93 0.81 0.41
N GLU A 178 -17.75 1.95 1.07
CA GLU A 178 -16.49 2.69 1.08
C GLU A 178 -15.48 2.07 2.06
N PRO A 179 -14.17 2.15 1.75
CA PRO A 179 -13.15 1.69 2.68
C PRO A 179 -13.18 2.52 3.97
N VAL A 180 -13.04 1.85 5.11
CA VAL A 180 -12.95 2.52 6.43
C VAL A 180 -11.58 3.18 6.63
N ALA A 181 -10.57 2.71 5.92
CA ALA A 181 -9.24 3.29 5.90
C ALA A 181 -8.47 2.86 4.65
N THR A 182 -7.58 3.72 4.20
CA THR A 182 -6.76 3.53 3.01
C THR A 182 -5.36 4.08 3.24
N VAL A 183 -4.38 3.40 2.65
CA VAL A 183 -3.03 3.93 2.51
C VAL A 183 -2.44 3.48 1.18
N GLN A 184 -1.58 4.28 0.57
CA GLN A 184 -0.83 3.84 -0.60
C GLN A 184 0.63 4.26 -0.51
N PHE A 185 1.48 3.49 -1.17
CA PHE A 185 2.81 3.96 -1.51
C PHE A 185 3.02 3.87 -3.01
N LEU A 186 3.90 4.72 -3.53
CA LEU A 186 4.33 4.67 -4.92
C LEU A 186 5.75 4.13 -4.98
N THR A 187 5.99 3.14 -5.84
CA THR A 187 7.35 2.67 -6.16
C THR A 187 7.49 2.43 -7.65
N GLN A 188 8.73 2.35 -8.13
CA GLN A 188 9.06 1.96 -9.49
C GLN A 188 10.05 0.80 -9.44
N ASN A 189 10.45 0.30 -10.61
CA ASN A 189 11.40 -0.79 -10.65
C ASN A 189 12.71 -0.37 -9.95
N TYR A 190 13.24 -1.23 -9.06
CA TYR A 190 14.43 -0.87 -8.28
C TYR A 190 15.70 -0.70 -9.14
N LYS A 191 15.66 -1.13 -10.41
CA LYS A 191 16.72 -0.95 -11.40
C LYS A 191 16.61 0.35 -12.21
N ASP A 192 15.57 1.18 -11.95
CA ASP A 192 15.38 2.52 -12.54
C ASP A 192 15.87 3.63 -11.61
#